data_AF-A0A529FDS6-F1
#
_entry.id   AF-A0A529FDS6-F1
#
_cell.length_a   1.000
_cell.length_b   1.000
_cell.length_c   1.000
_cell.angle_alpha   90.00
_cell.angle_beta   90.00
_cell.angle_gamma   90.00
#
_symmetry.space_group_name_H-M   'P 1'
#
loop_
_entity.id
_entity.type
_entity.pdbx_description
1 polymer ?
#
loop_
_entity_poly.entity_id
_entity_poly.type
_entity_poly.pdbx_seq_one_letter_code
_entity_poly.pdbx_strand_id
1 'polypeptide(L)'
;VYLSNPETSFELELTVNKGREQPYELGDGYGHLAVSVADLDSEHDRLGALGLNPKKIVEFDRDGARIARFFFIEDPDGYKIEVLQRGGRFQ
;
A
#
# COMPACT_ATOMS: atom_id res chain seq x y z
N VAL A 1 1.18 -18.21 -1.91
CA VAL A 1 -0.20 -17.67 -2.00
C VAL A 1 -0.15 -16.55 -3.01
N TYR A 2 -0.94 -16.59 -4.07
CA TYR A 2 -0.95 -15.54 -5.09
C TYR A 2 -2.17 -14.65 -4.87
N LEU A 3 -1.95 -13.34 -4.82
CA LEU A 3 -2.99 -12.32 -4.73
C LEU A 3 -3.03 -11.55 -6.05
N SER A 4 -4.23 -11.41 -6.62
CA SER A 4 -4.48 -10.70 -7.88
C SER A 4 -5.83 -9.99 -7.84
N ASN A 5 -6.07 -9.14 -8.82
CA ASN A 5 -7.36 -8.49 -9.03
C ASN A 5 -7.74 -8.45 -10.53
N PRO A 6 -9.00 -8.10 -10.88
CA PRO A 6 -9.41 -8.02 -12.28
C PRO A 6 -8.89 -6.79 -13.05
N GLU A 7 -8.21 -5.85 -12.38
CA GLU A 7 -7.83 -4.57 -12.98
C GLU A 7 -6.46 -4.62 -13.66
N THR A 8 -5.56 -5.51 -13.25
CA THR A 8 -4.20 -5.61 -13.78
C THR A 8 -3.75 -7.07 -13.91
N SER A 9 -2.74 -7.34 -14.73
CA SER A 9 -2.10 -8.65 -14.79
C SER A 9 -1.03 -8.88 -13.72
N PHE A 10 -0.82 -7.94 -12.80
CA PHE A 10 0.16 -8.07 -11.74
C PHE A 10 -0.35 -9.01 -10.64
N GLU A 11 0.54 -9.85 -10.12
CA GLU A 11 0.26 -10.73 -8.99
C GLU A 11 1.30 -10.51 -7.88
N LEU A 12 0.83 -10.50 -6.64
CA LEU A 12 1.69 -10.54 -5.47
C LEU A 12 1.75 -11.98 -4.95
N GLU A 13 2.93 -12.58 -5.00
CA GLU A 13 3.19 -13.88 -4.39
C GLU A 13 3.67 -13.72 -2.95
N LEU A 14 2.95 -14.32 -2.01
CA LEU A 14 3.34 -14.47 -0.60
C LEU A 14 3.83 -15.89 -0.34
N THR A 15 5.03 -16.02 0.22
CA THR A 15 5.64 -17.33 0.52
C THR A 15 5.64 -17.60 2.01
N VAL A 16 5.03 -18.73 2.40
CA VAL A 16 5.00 -19.19 3.79
C VAL A 16 5.92 -20.40 3.94
N ASN A 17 7.05 -20.22 4.62
CA ASN A 17 8.02 -21.30 4.85
C ASN A 17 7.57 -22.23 5.98
N LYS A 18 7.54 -23.54 5.71
CA LYS A 18 7.09 -24.55 6.68
C LYS A 18 8.00 -24.57 7.92
N GLY A 19 7.37 -24.53 9.10
CA GLY A 19 8.07 -24.65 10.39
C GLY A 19 8.86 -23.41 10.81
N ARG A 20 8.72 -22.29 10.10
CA ARG A 20 9.29 -21.02 10.55
C ARG A 20 8.39 -20.40 11.62
N GLU A 21 8.98 -20.09 12.76
CA GLU A 21 8.29 -19.45 13.90
C GLU A 21 8.72 -17.99 14.12
N GLN A 22 9.91 -17.62 13.64
CA GLN A 22 10.46 -16.28 13.81
C GLN A 22 10.04 -15.36 12.66
N PRO A 23 9.78 -14.06 12.92
CA PRO A 23 9.57 -13.05 11.88
C PRO A 23 10.69 -13.00 10.84
N TYR A 24 10.41 -12.51 9.64
CA TYR A 24 11.44 -12.27 8.64
C TYR A 24 12.21 -10.99 8.95
N GLU A 25 13.52 -10.99 8.67
CA GLU A 25 14.30 -9.76 8.67
C GLU A 25 14.07 -9.02 7.35
N LEU A 26 13.48 -7.83 7.42
CA LEU A 26 13.13 -7.05 6.23
C LEU A 26 14.37 -6.43 5.54
N GLY A 27 15.41 -6.14 6.32
CA GLY A 27 16.56 -5.36 5.83
C GLY A 27 16.20 -3.92 5.47
N ASP A 28 17.05 -3.28 4.66
CA ASP A 28 16.95 -1.87 4.26
C ASP A 28 16.98 -1.65 2.74
N GLY A 29 17.08 -2.73 1.95
CA GLY A 29 17.10 -2.65 0.48
C GLY A 29 15.72 -2.56 -0.17
N TYR A 30 14.66 -3.03 0.49
CA TYR A 30 13.29 -2.96 0.00
C TYR A 30 12.55 -1.73 0.56
N GLY A 31 11.90 -0.96 -0.31
CA GLY A 31 11.09 0.19 0.08
C GLY A 31 9.67 -0.20 0.47
N HIS A 32 8.83 -0.41 -0.55
CA HIS A 32 7.41 -0.74 -0.41
C HIS A 32 6.80 -1.21 -1.74
N LEU A 33 5.62 -1.83 -1.65
CA LEU A 33 4.71 -2.02 -2.76
C LEU A 33 3.75 -0.82 -2.81
N ALA A 34 3.40 -0.36 -4.00
CA ALA A 34 2.40 0.70 -4.17
C ALA A 34 1.15 0.16 -4.89
N VAL A 35 -0.02 0.55 -4.40
CA VAL A 35 -1.34 0.23 -4.99
C VAL A 35 -2.14 1.50 -5.19
N SER A 36 -2.90 1.60 -6.29
CA SER A 36 -3.67 2.79 -6.61
C SER A 36 -5.18 2.59 -6.45
N VAL A 37 -5.84 3.60 -5.91
CA VAL A 37 -7.30 3.62 -5.67
C VAL A 37 -7.94 4.86 -6.30
N ALA A 38 -9.21 4.75 -6.67
CA ALA A 38 -9.95 5.88 -7.24
C ALA A 38 -10.26 6.96 -6.20
N ASP A 39 -10.55 6.56 -4.95
CA ASP A 39 -10.88 7.44 -3.83
C ASP A 39 -10.09 7.03 -2.58
N LEU A 40 -9.06 7.81 -2.28
CA LEU A 40 -8.13 7.59 -1.19
C LEU A 40 -8.75 7.89 0.17
N ASP A 41 -9.65 8.88 0.25
CA ASP A 41 -10.30 9.24 1.52
C ASP A 41 -11.26 8.12 1.93
N SER A 42 -12.09 7.64 0.99
CA SER A 42 -12.98 6.50 1.26
C SER A 42 -12.21 5.24 1.65
N GLU A 43 -11.07 4.96 1.02
CA GLU A 43 -10.26 3.78 1.34
C GLU A 43 -9.55 3.93 2.69
N HIS A 44 -9.05 5.14 3.01
CA HIS A 44 -8.44 5.44 4.30
C HIS A 44 -9.44 5.25 5.45
N ASP A 45 -10.65 5.79 5.30
CA ASP A 45 -11.73 5.63 6.28
C ASP A 45 -12.13 4.17 6.44
N ARG A 46 -12.24 3.42 5.34
CA ARG A 46 -12.55 1.98 5.37
C ARG A 46 -11.51 1.19 6.16
N LEU A 47 -10.23 1.43 5.91
CA LEU A 47 -9.13 0.76 6.63
C LEU A 47 -9.06 1.19 8.11
N GLY A 48 -9.35 2.47 8.40
CA GLY A 48 -9.48 2.98 9.76
C GLY A 48 -10.62 2.31 10.53
N ALA A 49 -11.79 2.17 9.92
CA ALA A 49 -12.96 1.51 10.51
C ALA A 49 -12.72 0.02 10.78
N LEU A 50 -11.84 -0.62 10.02
CA LEU A 50 -11.40 -2.01 10.25
C LEU A 50 -10.31 -2.14 11.34
N GLY A 51 -9.84 -1.04 11.93
CA GLY A 51 -8.81 -1.05 12.97
C GLY A 51 -7.40 -1.34 12.45
N LEU A 52 -7.16 -1.16 11.13
CA LEU A 52 -5.89 -1.48 10.48
C LEU A 52 -4.86 -0.34 10.57
N ASN A 53 -5.21 0.77 11.22
CA ASN A 53 -4.32 1.89 11.57
C ASN A 53 -3.50 2.47 10.39
N PRO A 54 -4.13 2.85 9.25
CA PRO A 54 -3.42 3.55 8.18
C PRO A 54 -2.79 4.85 8.71
N LYS A 55 -1.59 5.19 8.22
CA LYS A 55 -0.95 6.47 8.54
C LYS A 55 -1.77 7.64 7.98
N LYS A 56 -1.46 8.85 8.42
CA LYS A 56 -2.12 10.06 7.91
C LYS A 56 -1.90 10.20 6.40
N ILE A 57 -2.93 10.69 5.70
CA ILE A 57 -2.82 11.07 4.31
C ILE A 57 -1.81 12.21 4.17
N VAL A 58 -0.93 12.08 3.18
CA VAL A 58 0.05 13.07 2.77
C VAL A 58 -0.35 13.61 1.41
N GLU A 59 -0.27 14.93 1.26
CA GLU A 59 -0.55 15.63 0.02
C GLU A 59 0.70 16.39 -0.41
N PHE A 60 1.07 16.25 -1.69
CA PHE A 60 2.17 17.01 -2.28
C PHE A 60 1.67 17.84 -3.44
N ASP A 61 1.69 19.16 -3.24
CA ASP A 61 1.33 20.17 -4.22
C ASP A 61 2.58 20.89 -4.73
N ARG A 62 2.68 21.08 -6.05
CA ARG A 62 3.75 21.85 -6.68
C ARG A 62 3.18 22.76 -7.74
N ASP A 63 3.56 24.03 -7.70
CA ASP A 63 3.17 25.05 -8.70
C ASP A 63 1.63 25.14 -8.91
N GLY A 64 0.85 24.92 -7.85
CA GLY A 64 -0.61 24.97 -7.87
C GLY A 64 -1.29 23.70 -8.40
N ALA A 65 -0.53 22.65 -8.73
CA ALA A 65 -1.04 21.35 -9.16
C ALA A 65 -0.76 20.27 -8.10
N ARG A 66 -1.77 19.42 -7.85
CA ARG A 66 -1.64 18.21 -7.03
C ARG A 66 -0.78 17.20 -7.77
N ILE A 67 0.40 16.91 -7.21
CA ILE A 67 1.36 15.96 -7.78
C ILE A 67 1.10 14.54 -7.26
N ALA A 68 0.85 14.42 -5.95
CA ALA A 68 0.58 13.13 -5.32
C ALA A 68 -0.30 13.30 -4.08
N ARG A 69 -1.14 12.30 -3.84
CA ARG A 69 -1.90 12.13 -2.60
C ARG A 69 -1.87 10.65 -2.24
N PHE A 70 -1.37 10.32 -1.06
CA PHE A 70 -1.16 8.93 -0.65
C PHE A 70 -1.16 8.78 0.87
N PHE A 71 -1.29 7.55 1.36
CA PHE A 71 -0.95 7.19 2.74
C PHE A 71 -0.16 5.88 2.76
N PHE A 72 0.49 5.59 3.88
CA PHE A 72 1.12 4.31 4.14
C PHE A 72 0.29 3.46 5.09
N ILE A 73 0.31 2.16 4.87
CA ILE A 73 -0.12 1.14 5.84
C ILE A 73 0.97 0.08 5.95
N GLU A 74 1.04 -0.59 7.10
CA GLU A 74 2.02 -1.65 7.35
C GLU A 74 1.25 -2.96 7.53
N ASP A 75 1.70 -4.01 6.85
CA ASP A 75 1.12 -5.34 6.99
C ASP A 75 1.59 -6.03 8.29
N PRO A 76 1.03 -7.20 8.65
CA PRO A 76 1.41 -7.90 9.88
C PRO A 76 2.88 -8.32 9.97
N ASP A 77 3.60 -8.41 8.84
CA ASP A 77 5.01 -8.79 8.77
C ASP A 77 5.94 -7.56 8.72
N GLY A 78 5.39 -6.35 8.73
CA GLY A 78 6.14 -5.09 8.75
C GLY A 78 6.41 -4.50 7.37
N TYR A 79 5.91 -5.10 6.28
CA TYR A 79 6.08 -4.54 4.95
C TYR A 79 5.19 -3.31 4.77
N LYS A 80 5.80 -2.23 4.28
CA LYS A 80 5.09 -1.00 3.97
C LYS A 80 4.38 -1.12 2.64
N ILE A 81 3.15 -0.60 2.61
CA ILE A 81 2.32 -0.48 1.41
C ILE A 81 1.93 0.99 1.26
N GLU A 82 2.26 1.57 0.11
CA GLU A 82 1.80 2.91 -0.29
C GLU A 82 0.46 2.78 -1.02
N VAL A 83 -0.57 3.44 -0.50
CA VAL A 83 -1.86 3.57 -1.17
C VAL A 83 -1.94 4.96 -1.76
N LEU A 84 -2.05 5.07 -3.09
CA LEU A 84 -2.07 6.34 -3.81
C LEU A 84 -3.41 6.59 -4.51
N GLN A 85 -3.83 7.85 -4.53
CA GLN A 85 -4.94 8.31 -5.35
C GLN A 85 -4.55 8.18 -6.83
N ARG A 86 -5.40 7.55 -7.65
CA ARG A 86 -5.26 7.56 -9.11
C ARG A 86 -5.28 9.00 -9.64
N GLY A 87 -4.37 9.29 -10.55
CA GLY A 87 -4.13 10.62 -11.10
C GLY A 87 -2.90 10.65 -12.00
N GLY A 88 -2.95 11.49 -13.03
CA GLY A 88 -1.86 11.61 -14.01
C GLY A 88 -1.62 10.29 -14.74
N ARG A 89 -0.41 9.72 -14.60
CA ARG A 89 -0.02 8.45 -15.21
C ARG A 89 -0.56 7.21 -14.50
N PHE A 90 -1.05 7.37 -13.27
CA PHE A 90 -1.59 6.27 -12.48
C PHE A 90 -3.10 6.22 -12.73
N GLN A 91 -3.53 5.26 -13.55
CA GLN A 91 -4.94 5.01 -13.89
C GLN A 91 -5.40 3.68 -13.31
#